data_AF-W4FBG9-F1
#
_entry.id   AF-W4FBG9-F1
#
_cell.length_a   1.000
_cell.length_b   1.000
_cell.length_c   1.000
_cell.angle_alpha   90.00
_cell.angle_beta   90.00
_cell.angle_gamma   90.00
#
_symmetry.space_group_name_H-M   'P 1'
#
loop_
_entity.id
_entity.type
_entity.pdbx_description
1 polymer ?
#
loop_
_entity_poly.entity_id
_entity_poly.type
_entity_poly.pdbx_seq_one_letter_code
_entity_poly.pdbx_strand_id
1 'polypeptide(L)'
;MAVRHLGQQVRQAVDAQGALIDSVQQAVGAQTQQTYELLMVLHQQQQVQAREMEMNQRLMAELVDQRDCQQILMDQLSAQRATAEHHTQGLRASAVASVQQSDALEEMRRRTSARWHAFTAAPAQVPAPAAALGIQLVYGFQEVPKAPAFNGSTKVQKRRFMDLYEAYRREIALANARRPGGQQIMLMPLSGCIDPLSVERIAYWKIGKASHGLRTIGEPTSWGHVSVTPWT
;
A
#
# COMPACT_ATOMS: atom_id res chain seq x y z
N MET A 1 -110.57 13.50 -76.47
CA MET A 1 -110.23 13.21 -75.06
C MET A 1 -108.95 12.38 -74.92
N ALA A 2 -108.75 11.31 -75.71
CA ALA A 2 -107.59 10.40 -75.58
C ALA A 2 -106.19 11.04 -75.80
N VAL A 3 -106.03 11.95 -76.77
CA VAL A 3 -104.72 12.60 -77.06
C VAL A 3 -104.23 13.48 -75.91
N ARG A 4 -105.13 14.16 -75.18
CA ARG A 4 -104.76 14.95 -74.00
C ARG A 4 -104.33 14.07 -72.83
N HIS A 5 -104.95 12.90 -72.67
CA HIS A 5 -104.61 11.94 -71.63
C HIS A 5 -103.23 11.30 -71.85
N LEU A 6 -102.93 10.91 -73.10
CA LEU A 6 -101.62 10.39 -73.50
C LEU A 6 -100.49 11.42 -73.31
N GLY A 7 -100.75 12.70 -73.66
CA GLY A 7 -99.79 13.78 -73.43
C GLY A 7 -99.50 14.06 -71.95
N GLN A 8 -100.49 13.89 -71.06
CA GLN A 8 -100.29 13.96 -69.61
C GLN A 8 -99.49 12.76 -69.08
N GLN A 9 -99.80 11.55 -69.55
CA GLN A 9 -99.08 10.33 -69.15
C GLN A 9 -97.60 10.39 -69.53
N VAL A 10 -97.28 10.84 -70.74
CA VAL A 10 -95.88 10.99 -71.19
C VAL A 10 -95.15 12.04 -70.35
N ARG A 11 -95.82 13.16 -70.04
CA ARG A 11 -95.22 14.22 -69.21
C ARG A 11 -94.94 13.73 -67.78
N GLN A 12 -95.89 13.00 -67.17
CA GLN A 12 -95.69 12.36 -65.88
C GLN A 12 -94.56 11.31 -65.89
N ALA A 13 -94.44 10.53 -66.98
CA ALA A 13 -93.37 9.56 -67.11
C ALA A 13 -91.99 10.23 -67.25
N VAL A 14 -91.90 11.34 -67.99
CA VAL A 14 -90.67 12.14 -68.14
C VAL A 14 -90.31 12.82 -66.81
N ASP A 15 -91.28 13.39 -66.10
CA ASP A 15 -91.07 14.00 -64.79
C ASP A 15 -90.61 12.96 -63.75
N ALA A 16 -91.20 11.76 -63.78
CA ALA A 16 -90.78 10.64 -62.94
C ALA A 16 -89.36 10.13 -63.29
N GLN A 17 -89.00 10.09 -64.58
CA GLN A 17 -87.64 9.77 -65.01
C GLN A 17 -86.62 10.83 -64.60
N GLY A 18 -86.99 12.11 -64.68
CA GLY A 18 -86.15 13.22 -64.21
C GLY A 18 -85.86 13.10 -62.71
N ALA A 19 -86.89 12.85 -61.89
CA ALA A 19 -86.74 12.66 -60.45
C ALA A 19 -85.84 11.46 -60.09
N LEU A 20 -85.88 10.37 -60.87
CA LEU A 20 -85.00 9.21 -60.68
C LEU A 20 -83.54 9.54 -61.02
N ILE A 21 -83.30 10.30 -62.09
CA ILE A 21 -81.95 10.73 -62.47
C ILE A 21 -81.36 11.66 -61.41
N ASP A 22 -82.15 12.61 -60.91
CA ASP A 22 -81.73 13.52 -59.84
C ASP A 22 -81.42 12.75 -58.55
N SER A 23 -82.25 11.77 -58.20
CA SER A 23 -82.01 10.89 -57.04
C SER A 23 -80.71 10.09 -57.16
N VAL A 24 -80.42 9.52 -58.33
CA VAL A 24 -79.18 8.77 -58.57
C VAL A 24 -77.97 9.71 -58.52
N GLN A 25 -78.05 10.89 -59.13
CA GLN A 25 -76.97 11.88 -59.07
C GLN A 25 -76.69 12.33 -57.64
N GLN A 26 -77.74 12.55 -56.85
CA GLN A 26 -77.61 12.91 -55.44
C GLN A 26 -77.01 11.77 -54.60
N ALA A 27 -77.43 10.52 -54.84
CA ALA A 27 -76.87 9.34 -54.19
C ALA A 27 -75.39 9.11 -54.53
N VAL A 28 -75.00 9.28 -55.80
CA VAL A 28 -73.61 9.18 -56.26
C VAL A 28 -72.76 10.31 -55.68
N GLY A 29 -73.30 11.53 -55.61
CA GLY A 29 -72.64 12.67 -54.96
C GLY A 29 -72.38 12.42 -53.47
N ALA A 30 -73.39 11.92 -52.75
CA ALA A 30 -73.29 11.58 -51.33
C ALA A 30 -72.29 10.43 -51.08
N GLN A 31 -72.33 9.39 -51.93
CA GLN A 31 -71.37 8.28 -51.86
C GLN A 31 -69.93 8.75 -52.12
N THR A 32 -69.74 9.63 -53.10
CA THR A 32 -68.43 10.18 -53.42
C THR A 32 -67.88 10.99 -52.24
N GLN A 33 -68.71 11.82 -51.62
CA GLN A 33 -68.34 12.57 -50.41
C GLN A 33 -67.96 11.64 -49.25
N GLN A 34 -68.78 10.63 -48.95
CA GLN A 34 -68.46 9.63 -47.92
C GLN A 34 -67.14 8.89 -48.21
N THR A 35 -66.86 8.59 -49.47
CA THR A 35 -65.63 7.90 -49.86
C THR A 35 -64.40 8.78 -49.61
N TYR A 36 -64.48 10.08 -49.93
CA TYR A 36 -63.42 11.04 -49.63
C TYR A 36 -63.20 11.23 -48.13
N GLU A 37 -64.29 11.32 -47.36
CA GLU A 37 -64.22 11.42 -45.89
C GLU A 37 -63.55 10.20 -45.27
N LEU A 38 -63.90 8.99 -45.72
CA LEU A 38 -63.28 7.75 -45.25
C LEU A 38 -61.78 7.71 -45.55
N LEU A 39 -61.37 8.13 -46.75
CA LEU A 39 -59.96 8.15 -47.15
C LEU A 39 -59.16 9.14 -46.30
N MET A 40 -59.74 10.31 -46.00
CA MET A 40 -59.15 11.32 -45.11
C MET A 40 -58.95 10.77 -43.69
N VAL A 41 -59.96 10.10 -43.14
CA VAL A 41 -59.88 9.50 -41.79
C VAL A 41 -58.84 8.39 -41.75
N LEU A 42 -58.80 7.52 -42.76
CA LEU A 42 -57.80 6.45 -42.85
C LEU A 42 -56.39 7.02 -42.94
N HIS A 43 -56.18 8.03 -43.78
CA HIS A 43 -54.88 8.68 -43.91
C HIS A 43 -54.45 9.35 -42.61
N GLN A 44 -55.38 10.05 -41.94
CA GLN A 44 -55.12 10.67 -40.65
C GLN A 44 -54.78 9.64 -39.57
N GLN A 45 -55.52 8.52 -39.52
CA GLN A 45 -55.21 7.43 -38.59
C GLN A 45 -53.82 6.86 -38.84
N GLN A 46 -53.44 6.64 -40.10
CA GLN A 46 -52.11 6.16 -40.45
C GLN A 46 -51.01 7.15 -40.03
N GLN A 47 -51.23 8.47 -40.20
CA GLN A 47 -50.27 9.47 -39.73
C GLN A 47 -50.12 9.47 -38.21
N VAL A 48 -51.20 9.34 -37.45
CA VAL A 48 -51.15 9.26 -35.98
C VAL A 48 -50.38 8.02 -35.56
N GLN A 49 -50.68 6.87 -36.16
CA GLN A 49 -50.01 5.61 -35.85
C GLN A 49 -48.51 5.66 -36.17
N ALA A 50 -48.12 6.29 -37.29
CA ALA A 50 -46.72 6.50 -37.63
C ALA A 50 -46.00 7.41 -36.61
N ARG A 51 -46.64 8.50 -36.18
CA ARG A 51 -46.09 9.42 -35.17
C ARG A 51 -45.91 8.73 -33.81
N GLU A 52 -46.89 7.93 -33.39
CA GLU A 52 -46.77 7.15 -32.15
C GLU A 52 -45.62 6.15 -32.22
N MET A 53 -45.48 5.46 -33.35
CA MET A 53 -44.37 4.51 -33.54
C MET A 53 -43.01 5.21 -33.52
N GLU A 54 -42.89 6.38 -34.16
CA GLU A 54 -41.67 7.17 -34.15
C GLU A 54 -41.31 7.66 -32.73
N MET A 55 -42.30 8.17 -31.98
CA MET A 55 -42.10 8.59 -30.60
C MET A 55 -41.68 7.41 -29.70
N ASN A 56 -42.34 6.27 -29.82
CA ASN A 56 -41.98 5.06 -29.06
C ASN A 56 -40.56 4.57 -29.41
N GLN A 57 -40.15 4.64 -30.69
CA GLN A 57 -38.78 4.32 -31.09
C GLN A 57 -37.75 5.27 -30.46
N ARG A 58 -38.04 6.58 -30.44
CA ARG A 58 -37.17 7.57 -29.78
C ARG A 58 -37.05 7.31 -28.29
N LEU A 59 -38.16 7.02 -27.61
CA LEU A 59 -38.16 6.71 -26.18
C LEU A 59 -37.33 5.44 -25.88
N MET A 60 -37.46 4.40 -26.70
CA MET A 60 -36.63 3.20 -26.56
C MET A 60 -35.14 3.50 -26.74
N ALA A 61 -34.77 4.33 -27.72
CA ALA A 61 -33.38 4.73 -27.93
C ALA A 61 -32.83 5.49 -26.71
N GLU A 62 -33.58 6.45 -26.17
CA GLU A 62 -33.20 7.21 -24.98
C GLU A 62 -33.03 6.30 -23.75
N LEU A 63 -33.89 5.30 -23.57
CA LEU A 63 -33.76 4.33 -22.48
C LEU A 63 -32.51 3.47 -22.62
N VAL A 64 -32.12 3.09 -23.84
CA VAL A 64 -30.87 2.36 -24.09
C VAL A 64 -29.67 3.25 -23.78
N ASP A 65 -29.67 4.49 -24.24
CA ASP A 65 -28.59 5.46 -23.95
C ASP A 65 -28.46 5.71 -22.44
N GLN A 66 -29.59 5.84 -21.72
CA GLN A 66 -29.59 5.97 -20.27
C GLN A 66 -29.02 4.73 -19.58
N ARG A 67 -29.41 3.52 -20.02
CA ARG A 67 -28.86 2.28 -19.48
C ARG A 67 -27.35 2.23 -19.70
N ASP A 68 -26.88 2.61 -20.87
CA ASP A 68 -25.46 2.58 -21.21
C ASP A 68 -24.67 3.59 -20.38
N CYS A 69 -25.21 4.80 -20.17
CA CYS A 69 -24.64 5.78 -19.24
C CYS A 69 -24.55 5.24 -17.80
N GLN A 70 -25.62 4.58 -17.33
CA GLN A 70 -25.63 3.96 -16.00
C GLN A 70 -24.61 2.83 -15.88
N GLN A 71 -24.48 2.01 -16.93
CA GLN A 71 -23.51 0.91 -16.96
C GLN A 71 -22.08 1.44 -16.90
N ILE A 72 -21.76 2.48 -17.68
CA ILE A 72 -20.44 3.13 -17.67
C ILE A 72 -20.11 3.66 -16.27
N LEU A 73 -21.07 4.30 -15.59
CA LEU A 73 -20.88 4.81 -14.24
C LEU A 73 -20.63 3.68 -13.23
N MET A 74 -21.38 2.59 -13.34
CA MET A 74 -21.20 1.40 -12.51
C MET A 74 -19.83 0.76 -12.72
N ASP A 75 -19.39 0.65 -13.98
CA ASP A 75 -18.09 0.08 -14.32
C ASP A 75 -16.96 0.96 -13.76
N GLN A 76 -17.07 2.28 -13.88
CA GLN A 76 -16.12 3.24 -13.29
C GLN A 76 -16.04 3.11 -11.76
N LEU A 77 -17.18 3.03 -11.08
CA LEU A 77 -17.23 2.83 -9.63
C LEU A 77 -16.60 1.49 -9.22
N SER A 78 -16.85 0.43 -9.99
CA SER A 78 -16.28 -0.89 -9.72
C SER A 78 -14.75 -0.89 -9.87
N ALA A 79 -14.23 -0.24 -10.91
CA ALA A 79 -12.80 -0.08 -11.15
C ALA A 79 -12.15 0.77 -10.04
N GLN A 80 -12.79 1.87 -9.66
CA GLN A 80 -12.32 2.70 -8.55
C GLN A 80 -12.26 1.90 -7.24
N ARG A 81 -13.29 1.11 -6.95
CA ARG A 81 -13.32 0.25 -5.77
C ARG A 81 -12.20 -0.78 -5.79
N ALA A 82 -11.98 -1.45 -6.91
CA ALA A 82 -10.90 -2.43 -7.06
C ALA A 82 -9.52 -1.80 -6.82
N THR A 83 -9.27 -0.60 -7.36
CA THR A 83 -8.00 0.11 -7.12
C THR A 83 -7.83 0.51 -5.65
N ALA A 84 -8.89 0.98 -4.99
CA ALA A 84 -8.87 1.31 -3.56
C ALA A 84 -8.60 0.05 -2.71
N GLU A 85 -9.24 -1.07 -3.02
CA GLU A 85 -9.02 -2.34 -2.33
C GLU A 85 -7.56 -2.80 -2.48
N HIS A 86 -7.00 -2.75 -3.69
CA HIS A 86 -5.58 -3.07 -3.92
C HIS A 86 -4.65 -2.15 -3.12
N HIS A 87 -4.93 -0.84 -3.08
CA HIS A 87 -4.16 0.10 -2.27
C HIS A 87 -4.21 -0.24 -0.78
N THR A 88 -5.39 -0.53 -0.23
CA THR A 88 -5.53 -0.91 1.18
C THR A 88 -4.85 -2.25 1.49
N GLN A 89 -4.87 -3.21 0.57
CA GLN A 89 -4.14 -4.47 0.70
C GLN A 89 -2.62 -4.24 0.72
N GLY A 90 -2.11 -3.38 -0.17
CA GLY A 90 -0.70 -2.97 -0.18
C GLY A 90 -0.28 -2.31 1.13
N LEU A 91 -1.10 -1.39 1.66
CA LEU A 91 -0.85 -0.76 2.96
C LEU A 91 -0.83 -1.79 4.10
N ARG A 92 -1.78 -2.73 4.13
CA ARG A 92 -1.82 -3.80 5.13
C ARG A 92 -0.60 -4.71 5.04
N ALA A 93 -0.21 -5.12 3.83
CA ALA A 93 0.98 -5.95 3.62
C ALA A 93 2.25 -5.23 4.09
N SER A 94 2.38 -3.93 3.78
CA SER A 94 3.48 -3.10 4.26
C SER A 94 3.49 -2.97 5.78
N ALA A 95 2.33 -2.81 6.42
CA ALA A 95 2.21 -2.75 7.87
C ALA A 95 2.65 -4.08 8.51
N VAL A 96 2.19 -5.22 7.99
CA VAL A 96 2.61 -6.56 8.47
C VAL A 96 4.11 -6.76 8.29
N ALA A 97 4.66 -6.42 7.13
CA ALA A 97 6.09 -6.52 6.87
C ALA A 97 6.91 -5.63 7.83
N SER A 98 6.42 -4.42 8.15
CA SER A 98 7.06 -3.54 9.11
C SER A 98 7.07 -4.11 10.53
N VAL A 99 5.99 -4.75 10.97
CA VAL A 99 5.92 -5.41 12.28
C VAL A 99 6.92 -6.57 12.33
N GLN A 100 6.91 -7.43 11.30
CA GLN A 100 7.86 -8.55 11.21
C GLN A 100 9.32 -8.09 11.20
N GLN A 101 9.61 -6.97 10.52
CA GLN A 101 10.94 -6.36 10.55
C GLN A 101 11.31 -5.87 11.94
N SER A 102 10.39 -5.24 12.67
CA SER A 102 10.61 -4.82 14.06
C SER A 102 10.89 -6.01 14.97
N ASP A 103 10.07 -7.06 14.89
CA ASP A 103 10.23 -8.29 15.68
C ASP A 103 11.57 -8.96 15.40
N ALA A 104 11.99 -9.01 14.13
CA ALA A 104 13.29 -9.55 13.74
C ALA A 104 14.46 -8.73 14.33
N LEU A 105 14.34 -7.40 14.35
CA LEU A 105 15.33 -6.52 14.99
C LEU A 105 15.37 -6.70 16.50
N GLU A 106 14.22 -6.84 17.15
CA GLU A 106 14.13 -7.09 18.60
C GLU A 106 14.71 -8.44 19.00
N GLU A 107 14.41 -9.51 18.24
CA GLU A 107 14.99 -10.83 18.47
C GLU A 107 16.50 -10.81 18.27
N MET A 108 16.98 -10.11 17.24
CA MET A 108 18.42 -9.95 17.03
C MET A 108 19.10 -9.16 18.16
N ARG A 109 18.45 -8.10 18.66
CA ARG A 109 18.91 -7.36 19.85
C ARG A 109 18.98 -8.29 21.05
N ARG A 110 17.92 -9.04 21.34
CA ARG A 110 17.82 -9.99 22.46
C ARG A 110 18.95 -11.02 22.44
N ARG A 111 19.21 -11.66 21.29
CA ARG A 111 20.32 -12.61 21.12
C ARG A 111 21.69 -11.97 21.35
N THR A 112 21.89 -10.76 20.84
CA THR A 112 23.15 -10.05 20.99
C THR A 112 23.40 -9.68 22.45
N SER A 113 22.38 -9.20 23.16
CA SER A 113 22.44 -8.91 24.59
C SER A 113 22.72 -10.17 25.41
N ALA A 114 22.02 -11.28 25.13
CA ALA A 114 22.25 -12.55 25.82
C ALA A 114 23.69 -13.06 25.65
N ARG A 115 24.23 -13.00 24.42
CA ARG A 115 25.62 -13.36 24.14
C ARG A 115 26.61 -12.44 24.86
N TRP A 116 26.32 -11.14 24.94
CA TRP A 116 27.15 -10.21 25.67
C TRP A 116 27.16 -10.53 27.18
N HIS A 117 25.99 -10.78 27.77
CA HIS A 117 25.89 -11.18 29.17
C HIS A 117 26.67 -12.47 29.46
N ALA A 118 26.57 -13.47 28.58
CA ALA A 118 27.36 -14.70 28.68
C ALA A 118 28.88 -14.45 28.58
N PHE A 119 29.32 -13.50 27.74
CA PHE A 119 30.72 -13.10 27.64
C PHE A 119 31.22 -12.34 28.88
N THR A 120 30.36 -11.52 29.49
CA THR A 120 30.69 -10.75 30.71
C THR A 120 30.52 -11.53 32.01
N ALA A 121 29.85 -12.69 31.97
CA ALA A 121 29.77 -13.58 33.11
C ALA A 121 31.20 -14.09 33.40
N ALA A 122 31.84 -13.52 34.41
CA ALA A 122 33.11 -14.01 34.90
C ALA A 122 32.95 -15.48 35.32
N PRO A 123 33.91 -16.38 35.02
CA PRO A 123 33.92 -17.68 35.67
C PRO A 123 33.98 -17.41 37.18
N ALA A 124 33.03 -18.00 37.93
CA ALA A 124 33.01 -17.93 39.37
C ALA A 124 34.42 -18.25 39.88
N GLN A 125 35.08 -17.25 40.47
CA GLN A 125 36.42 -17.41 41.00
C GLN A 125 36.35 -18.51 42.06
N VAL A 126 37.10 -19.59 41.84
CA VAL A 126 37.36 -20.60 42.87
C VAL A 126 37.99 -19.85 44.06
N PRO A 127 37.48 -20.01 45.30
CA PRO A 127 37.98 -19.23 46.43
C PRO A 127 39.43 -19.63 46.72
N ALA A 128 40.36 -18.71 46.54
CA ALA A 128 41.74 -18.89 46.97
C ALA A 128 41.83 -18.65 48.50
N PRO A 129 42.61 -19.46 49.23
CA PRO A 129 42.62 -19.44 50.69
C PRO A 129 43.23 -18.14 51.23
N ALA A 130 42.63 -17.65 52.32
CA ALA A 130 43.09 -16.48 53.04
C ALA A 130 44.51 -16.69 53.60
N ALA A 131 45.46 -15.86 53.18
CA ALA A 131 46.76 -15.76 53.84
C ALA A 131 47.25 -14.30 53.87
N ALA A 132 47.29 -13.79 55.10
CA ALA A 132 48.25 -12.83 55.66
C ALA A 132 48.30 -11.39 55.10
N LEU A 133 47.65 -10.49 55.87
CA LEU A 133 48.27 -9.36 56.57
C LEU A 133 49.38 -8.56 55.86
N GLY A 134 49.09 -7.29 55.57
CA GLY A 134 50.12 -6.29 55.33
C GLY A 134 49.64 -5.06 54.56
N ILE A 135 48.69 -4.29 55.10
CA ILE A 135 48.45 -2.92 54.61
C ILE A 135 49.65 -2.08 55.09
N GLN A 136 50.72 -2.04 54.29
CA GLN A 136 51.77 -1.05 54.43
C GLN A 136 51.48 0.08 53.46
N LEU A 137 50.84 1.13 53.99
CA LEU A 137 50.58 2.39 53.31
C LEU A 137 51.92 3.11 53.07
N VAL A 138 52.60 2.80 51.97
CA VAL A 138 53.79 3.53 51.54
C VAL A 138 53.35 4.77 50.78
N TYR A 139 53.67 5.92 51.36
CA TYR A 139 53.47 7.26 50.81
C TYR A 139 54.30 7.43 49.54
N GLY A 140 53.62 7.33 48.40
CA GLY A 140 54.13 7.71 47.09
C GLY A 140 52.93 7.79 46.16
N PHE A 141 52.48 9.01 45.86
CA PHE A 141 51.38 9.25 44.93
C PHE A 141 51.84 8.87 43.52
N GLN A 142 51.85 7.57 43.21
CA GLN A 142 52.12 7.07 41.87
C GLN A 142 50.76 6.84 41.23
N GLU A 143 50.35 7.83 40.42
CA GLU A 143 49.07 7.84 39.73
C GLU A 143 48.87 6.52 38.98
N VAL A 144 47.83 5.77 39.34
CA VAL A 144 47.40 4.62 38.56
C VAL A 144 46.91 5.15 37.22
N PRO A 145 47.43 4.66 36.08
CA PRO A 145 46.97 5.09 34.76
C PRO A 145 45.44 5.01 34.69
N LYS A 146 44.80 6.09 34.28
CA LYS A 146 43.33 6.16 34.20
C LYS A 146 42.85 5.34 33.01
N ALA A 147 41.94 4.41 33.26
CA ALA A 147 41.34 3.64 32.18
C ALA A 147 40.61 4.57 31.19
N PRO A 148 40.83 4.41 29.87
CA PRO A 148 40.11 5.19 28.88
C PRO A 148 38.63 4.78 28.86
N ALA A 149 37.74 5.73 28.61
CA ALA A 149 36.31 5.49 28.46
C ALA A 149 35.89 5.74 27.00
N PHE A 150 35.04 4.87 26.47
CA PHE A 150 34.50 4.99 25.12
C PHE A 150 33.00 5.20 25.13
N ASN A 151 32.57 6.32 24.54
CA ASN A 151 31.15 6.68 24.34
C ASN A 151 30.80 6.97 22.87
N GLY A 152 31.71 6.63 21.94
CA GLY A 152 31.59 6.94 20.52
C GLY A 152 30.85 5.86 19.72
N SER A 153 30.68 6.09 18.42
CA SER A 153 30.06 5.11 17.52
C SER A 153 30.75 4.99 16.15
N THR A 154 31.55 5.98 15.75
CA THR A 154 32.15 6.03 14.41
C THR A 154 33.41 5.17 14.29
N LYS A 155 33.79 4.80 13.06
CA LYS A 155 35.00 4.00 12.78
C LYS A 155 36.28 4.72 13.28
N VAL A 156 36.35 6.04 13.10
CA VAL A 156 37.47 6.87 13.54
C VAL A 156 37.54 6.95 15.08
N GLN A 157 36.40 7.12 15.75
CA GLN A 157 36.34 7.13 17.22
C GLN A 157 36.75 5.79 17.82
N LYS A 158 36.32 4.67 17.22
CA LYS A 158 36.73 3.32 17.64
C LYS A 158 38.23 3.10 17.50
N ARG A 159 38.82 3.52 16.36
CA ARG A 159 40.26 3.43 16.12
C ARG A 159 41.05 4.23 17.15
N ARG A 160 40.69 5.50 17.34
CA ARG A 160 41.31 6.37 18.35
C ARG A 160 41.23 5.79 19.76
N PHE A 161 40.10 5.17 20.11
CA PHE A 161 39.94 4.52 21.41
C PHE A 161 40.82 3.27 21.56
N MET A 162 40.98 2.44 20.53
CA MET A 162 41.92 1.32 20.60
C MET A 162 43.35 1.78 20.77
N ASP A 163 43.76 2.85 20.07
CA ASP A 163 45.10 3.42 20.22
C ASP A 163 45.33 3.87 21.68
N LEU A 164 44.32 4.50 22.29
CA LEU A 164 44.34 4.90 23.70
C LEU A 164 44.35 3.70 24.66
N TYR A 165 43.58 2.64 24.36
CA TYR A 165 43.55 1.44 25.19
C TYR A 165 44.86 0.66 25.13
N GLU A 166 45.52 0.62 23.97
CA GLU A 166 46.85 0.03 23.84
C GLU A 166 47.91 0.81 24.60
N ALA A 167 47.87 2.15 24.54
CA ALA A 167 48.75 3.01 25.34
C ALA A 167 48.55 2.76 26.84
N TYR A 168 47.29 2.76 27.30
CA TYR A 168 46.90 2.42 28.66
C TYR A 168 47.42 1.03 29.09
N ARG A 169 47.27 0.01 28.24
CA ARG A 169 47.78 -1.34 28.53
C ARG A 169 49.30 -1.37 28.70
N ARG A 170 50.04 -0.64 27.87
CA ARG A 170 51.50 -0.53 27.96
C ARG A 170 51.92 0.21 29.23
N GLU A 171 51.22 1.27 29.60
CA GLU A 171 51.47 2.01 30.85
C GLU A 171 51.25 1.14 32.08
N ILE A 172 50.17 0.35 32.12
CA ILE A 172 49.92 -0.61 33.20
C ILE A 172 51.03 -1.67 33.26
N ALA A 173 51.47 -2.20 32.12
CA ALA A 173 52.56 -3.17 32.06
C ALA A 173 53.89 -2.58 32.59
N LEU A 174 54.23 -1.34 32.19
CA LEU A 174 55.41 -0.64 32.67
C LEU A 174 55.32 -0.31 34.17
N ALA A 175 54.15 0.12 34.65
CA ALA A 175 53.92 0.39 36.06
C ALA A 175 54.06 -0.89 36.91
N ASN A 176 53.56 -2.02 36.41
CA ASN A 176 53.70 -3.32 37.08
C ASN A 176 55.14 -3.82 37.08
N ALA A 177 55.90 -3.60 35.99
CA ALA A 177 57.32 -3.95 35.93
C ALA A 177 58.19 -3.16 36.91
N ARG A 178 57.74 -1.96 37.33
CA ARG A 178 58.46 -1.08 38.26
C ARG A 178 58.10 -1.32 39.73
N ARG A 179 57.13 -2.20 40.05
CA ARG A 179 56.75 -2.50 41.44
C ARG A 179 57.46 -3.75 41.98
N PRO A 180 58.27 -3.63 43.04
CA PRO A 180 58.75 -4.78 43.81
C PRO A 180 57.62 -5.36 44.68
N GLY A 181 57.64 -6.67 44.95
CA GLY A 181 56.80 -7.29 45.99
C GLY A 181 55.45 -7.87 45.54
N GLY A 182 55.27 -8.18 44.25
CA GLY A 182 54.10 -8.93 43.77
C GLY A 182 52.78 -8.14 43.69
N GLN A 183 52.75 -6.87 44.11
CA GLN A 183 51.61 -6.00 43.87
C GLN A 183 51.52 -5.65 42.37
N GLN A 184 50.40 -5.98 41.74
CA GLN A 184 50.12 -5.64 40.34
C GLN A 184 48.86 -4.77 40.26
N ILE A 185 48.93 -3.73 39.43
CA ILE A 185 47.75 -2.99 38.98
C ILE A 185 46.97 -3.91 38.04
N MET A 186 45.69 -4.15 38.38
CA MET A 186 44.79 -4.88 37.51
C MET A 186 44.44 -4.04 36.29
N LEU A 187 44.64 -4.61 35.10
CA LEU A 187 44.21 -3.99 33.85
C LEU A 187 42.69 -3.97 33.77
N MET A 188 42.09 -2.80 33.55
CA MET A 188 40.67 -2.71 33.27
C MET A 188 40.37 -3.48 31.96
N PRO A 189 39.48 -4.48 31.96
CA PRO A 189 39.11 -5.18 30.74
C PRO A 189 38.47 -4.20 29.75
N LEU A 190 38.66 -4.44 28.45
CA LEU A 190 38.15 -3.59 27.38
C LEU A 190 36.64 -3.32 27.51
N SER A 191 35.87 -4.30 27.99
CA SER A 191 34.44 -4.18 28.26
C SER A 191 34.12 -3.15 29.35
N GLY A 192 34.94 -3.05 30.40
CA GLY A 192 34.78 -2.06 31.47
C GLY A 192 35.13 -0.63 31.03
N CYS A 193 35.81 -0.48 29.89
CA CYS A 193 36.15 0.80 29.27
C CYS A 193 35.09 1.29 28.29
N ILE A 194 34.06 0.49 27.98
CA ILE A 194 33.04 0.83 26.98
C ILE A 194 31.72 1.13 27.66
N ASP A 195 31.14 2.30 27.36
CA ASP A 195 29.83 2.69 27.84
C ASP A 195 28.73 1.70 27.34
N PRO A 196 27.86 1.17 28.22
CA PRO A 196 26.83 0.20 27.84
C PRO A 196 25.91 0.69 26.71
N LEU A 197 25.54 1.97 26.69
CA LEU A 197 24.69 2.55 25.63
C LEU A 197 25.43 2.63 24.28
N SER A 198 26.77 2.74 24.33
CA SER A 198 27.61 2.73 23.13
C SER A 198 27.76 1.33 22.55
N VAL A 199 27.75 0.29 23.38
CA VAL A 199 27.67 -1.12 22.91
C VAL A 199 26.37 -1.35 22.15
N GLU A 200 25.23 -0.95 22.73
CA GLU A 200 23.92 -1.11 22.08
C GLU A 200 23.85 -0.37 20.75
N ARG A 201 24.35 0.87 20.70
CA ARG A 201 24.36 1.70 19.49
C ARG A 201 25.26 1.11 18.40
N ILE A 202 26.42 0.56 18.76
CA ILE A 202 27.33 -0.09 17.82
C ILE A 202 26.76 -1.41 17.30
N ALA A 203 26.12 -2.20 18.17
CA ALA A 203 25.44 -3.42 17.79
C ALA A 203 24.32 -3.09 16.79
N TYR A 204 23.44 -2.14 17.12
CA TYR A 204 22.35 -1.68 16.26
C TYR A 204 22.83 -1.21 14.88
N TRP A 205 23.90 -0.41 14.82
CA TRP A 205 24.47 0.08 13.55
C TRP A 205 25.15 -1.01 12.71
N LYS A 206 25.81 -2.00 13.35
CA LYS A 206 26.38 -3.14 12.62
C LYS A 206 25.29 -4.08 12.09
N ILE A 207 24.17 -4.18 12.80
CA ILE A 207 23.02 -4.99 12.45
C ILE A 207 22.24 -4.39 11.26
N GLY A 208 22.05 -3.06 11.22
CA GLY A 208 21.35 -2.39 10.12
C GLY A 208 22.11 -2.33 8.79
N LYS A 209 23.41 -2.66 8.76
CA LYS A 209 24.21 -2.67 7.52
C LYS A 209 23.99 -3.89 6.61
N ALA A 210 23.34 -4.95 7.10
CA ALA A 210 23.14 -6.16 6.31
C ALA A 210 22.19 -5.98 5.11
N SER A 211 21.51 -4.84 4.98
CA SER A 211 20.53 -4.59 3.91
C SER A 211 21.11 -3.96 2.64
N HIS A 212 22.39 -3.59 2.59
CA HIS A 212 23.02 -3.07 1.37
C HIS A 212 24.35 -3.76 1.11
N GLY A 213 24.27 -4.94 0.50
CA GLY A 213 25.43 -5.66 0.00
C GLY A 213 26.08 -4.91 -1.17
N LEU A 214 27.36 -4.59 -1.04
CA LEU A 214 28.33 -4.59 -2.12
C LEU A 214 29.70 -4.88 -1.49
N ARG A 215 30.27 -6.03 -1.87
CA ARG A 215 31.67 -6.37 -1.64
C ARG A 215 32.53 -5.32 -2.33
N THR A 216 33.43 -4.69 -1.61
CA THR A 216 34.70 -4.25 -2.18
C THR A 216 35.83 -4.90 -1.40
N ILE A 217 36.67 -5.57 -2.17
CA ILE A 217 37.78 -6.41 -1.77
C ILE A 217 38.89 -5.50 -1.22
N GLY A 218 39.39 -5.81 -0.02
CA GLY A 218 40.61 -5.23 0.54
C GLY A 218 40.45 -4.42 1.83
N GLU A 219 40.25 -5.08 2.98
CA GLU A 219 40.68 -4.53 4.28
C GLU A 219 41.23 -5.66 5.17
N PRO A 220 42.37 -5.47 5.88
CA PRO A 220 42.96 -6.49 6.73
C PRO A 220 42.11 -6.75 7.98
N THR A 221 41.77 -8.03 8.20
CA THR A 221 41.07 -8.58 9.36
C THR A 221 41.97 -8.60 10.59
N SER A 222 41.96 -7.54 11.41
CA SER A 222 42.60 -7.57 12.75
C SER A 222 41.67 -7.24 13.91
N TRP A 223 40.38 -7.00 13.64
CA TRP A 223 39.37 -7.16 14.68
C TRP A 223 39.07 -8.65 14.76
N GLY A 224 39.39 -9.26 15.90
CA GLY A 224 39.11 -10.67 16.18
C GLY A 224 37.82 -11.09 15.51
N HIS A 225 37.95 -11.98 14.53
CA HIS A 225 36.85 -12.57 13.82
C HIS A 225 35.98 -13.23 14.90
N VAL A 226 34.87 -12.59 15.29
CA VAL A 226 33.71 -13.36 15.73
C VAL A 226 33.12 -13.87 14.43
N SER A 227 33.79 -14.87 13.86
CA SER A 227 33.26 -15.68 12.78
C SER A 227 31.95 -16.26 13.26
N VAL A 228 30.85 -15.77 12.69
CA VAL A 228 29.62 -16.55 12.61
C VAL A 228 29.90 -17.60 11.54
N THR A 229 30.58 -18.68 11.92
CA THR A 229 30.53 -19.92 11.13
C THR A 229 29.21 -20.60 11.45
N PRO A 230 28.37 -20.90 10.45
CA PRO A 230 27.28 -21.84 10.64
C PRO A 230 27.91 -23.22 10.85
N TRP A 231 27.71 -23.79 12.04
CA TRP A 231 27.91 -25.22 12.24
C TRP A 231 26.57 -25.89 11.97
N THR A 232 26.55 -26.81 11.00
CA THR A 232 25.67 -27.98 11.00
C THR A 232 25.81 -28.76 12.29
#